data_AF-A0A5B8LK36-F1
#
_entry.id   AF-A0A5B8LK36-F1
#
_cell.length_a   1.000
_cell.length_b   1.000
_cell.length_c   1.000
_cell.angle_alpha   90.00
_cell.angle_beta   90.00
_cell.angle_gamma   90.00
#
_symmetry.space_group_name_H-M   'P 1'
#
loop_
_entity.id
_entity.type
_entity.pdbx_description
1 polymer ?
#
loop_
_entity_poly.entity_id
_entity_poly.type
_entity_poly.pdbx_seq_one_letter_code
_entity_poly.pdbx_strand_id
1 'polypeptide(L)'
;MAVRLCAVLLLAGAAIVTPALADDDIPPVVGGKTYVQHLISTAMARHPGVLSIVVEGPRDAGKEVLVLGSTLGASRVFGKVDAPDTTLGGAVSPDGKRFVVREPFASNSGHRLGTMAISFAYRRGSPTKNLVAIADAISREVARVTLSTKNAVDPYPYDASYGTRTYAQALTERTILRHPELLVMMIHATPPGKPKNVIIGSNIGRIGKIADEDDLRVIDQGSTNLEIGGDNDRFETELPLLDATGKRIGALGLVFNYRDGDDKEAIHRKGLSIRDEVAKAIANNAALFRPSR
;
A
#
# COMPACT_ATOMS: atom_id res chain seq x y z
N MET A 1 39.51 57.61 7.95
CA MET A 1 38.20 57.22 7.37
C MET A 1 38.36 55.84 6.76
N ALA A 2 37.96 54.78 7.48
CA ALA A 2 38.11 53.40 7.04
C ALA A 2 36.72 52.77 6.95
N VAL A 3 36.34 52.33 5.75
CA VAL A 3 35.08 51.62 5.49
C VAL A 3 35.31 50.15 5.79
N ARG A 4 34.56 49.60 6.76
CA ARG A 4 34.45 48.15 7.00
C ARG A 4 33.31 47.61 6.14
N LEU A 5 33.64 46.74 5.18
CA LEU A 5 32.68 45.91 4.46
C LEU A 5 32.35 44.69 5.35
N CYS A 6 31.09 44.58 5.78
CA CYS A 6 30.55 43.35 6.35
C CYS A 6 30.15 42.40 5.20
N ALA A 7 30.85 41.27 5.07
CA ALA A 7 30.41 40.17 4.21
C ALA A 7 29.35 39.35 4.95
N VAL A 8 28.12 39.36 4.44
CA VAL A 8 27.05 38.43 4.84
C VAL A 8 27.25 37.15 4.02
N LEU A 9 27.64 36.07 4.68
CA LEU A 9 27.70 34.73 4.07
C LEU A 9 26.26 34.19 3.96
N LEU A 10 25.70 34.19 2.76
CA LEU A 10 24.51 33.41 2.43
C LEU A 10 24.93 31.95 2.27
N LEU A 11 24.61 31.11 3.26
CA LEU A 11 24.64 29.66 3.13
C LEU A 11 23.43 29.23 2.30
N ALA A 12 23.66 29.01 1.01
CA ALA A 12 22.71 28.31 0.14
C ALA A 12 22.63 26.85 0.61
N GLY A 13 21.50 26.46 1.20
CA GLY A 13 21.17 25.07 1.48
C GLY A 13 21.03 24.31 0.17
N ALA A 14 21.99 23.45 -0.14
CA ALA A 14 21.87 22.50 -1.23
C ALA A 14 20.77 21.50 -0.86
N ALA A 15 19.66 21.54 -1.60
CA ALA A 15 18.69 20.45 -1.60
C ALA A 15 19.39 19.22 -2.19
N ILE A 16 19.75 18.28 -1.33
CA ILE A 16 20.16 16.95 -1.75
C ILE A 16 18.88 16.27 -2.24
N VAL A 17 18.71 16.23 -3.55
CA VAL A 17 17.75 15.31 -4.19
C VAL A 17 18.41 13.94 -4.11
N THR A 18 18.02 13.14 -3.14
CA THR A 18 18.35 11.72 -3.08
C THR A 18 17.65 11.01 -4.24
N PRO A 19 18.34 10.15 -5.00
CA PRO A 19 17.69 9.30 -5.99
C PRO A 19 16.79 8.30 -5.26
N ALA A 20 15.64 8.00 -5.89
CA ALA A 20 14.66 7.04 -5.43
C ALA A 20 15.31 5.73 -4.95
N LEU A 21 14.89 5.31 -3.74
CA LEU A 21 14.94 3.98 -3.14
C LEU A 21 15.76 2.93 -3.91
N ALA A 22 16.88 2.52 -3.33
CA ALA A 22 17.60 1.31 -3.76
C ALA A 22 16.60 0.16 -3.93
N ASP A 23 16.74 -0.61 -5.00
CA ASP A 23 15.97 -1.83 -5.23
C ASP A 23 16.19 -2.77 -4.04
N ASP A 24 15.26 -2.76 -3.08
CA ASP A 24 15.12 -3.79 -2.07
C ASP A 24 15.14 -5.16 -2.77
N ASP A 25 15.80 -6.15 -2.18
CA ASP A 25 15.69 -7.56 -2.58
C ASP A 25 14.23 -8.04 -2.40
N ILE A 26 13.35 -7.68 -3.34
CA ILE A 26 11.97 -8.13 -3.39
C ILE A 26 12.02 -9.63 -3.72
N PRO A 27 11.47 -10.51 -2.85
CA PRO A 27 11.46 -11.94 -3.14
C PRO A 27 10.82 -12.19 -4.51
N PRO A 28 11.37 -13.12 -5.31
CA PRO A 28 10.83 -13.40 -6.63
C PRO A 28 9.36 -13.84 -6.52
N VAL A 29 8.50 -13.21 -7.30
CA VAL A 29 7.09 -13.56 -7.37
C VAL A 29 6.94 -14.82 -8.23
N VAL A 30 6.53 -15.92 -7.62
CA VAL A 30 6.34 -17.21 -8.30
C VAL A 30 4.86 -17.58 -8.33
N GLY A 31 4.37 -18.01 -9.50
CA GLY A 31 3.08 -18.68 -9.64
C GLY A 31 1.88 -17.84 -9.23
N GLY A 32 1.85 -16.56 -9.63
CA GLY A 32 0.72 -15.67 -9.39
C GLY A 32 0.56 -15.20 -7.94
N LYS A 33 1.56 -15.36 -7.07
CA LYS A 33 1.48 -14.91 -5.66
C LYS A 33 1.78 -13.43 -5.48
N THR A 34 1.13 -12.57 -6.28
CA THR A 34 1.19 -11.11 -6.09
C THR A 34 0.20 -10.67 -5.01
N TYR A 35 0.44 -9.51 -4.42
CA TYR A 35 -0.50 -8.90 -3.48
C TYR A 35 -1.85 -8.62 -4.14
N VAL A 36 -1.86 -8.09 -5.37
CA VAL A 36 -3.12 -7.87 -6.09
C VAL A 36 -3.84 -9.18 -6.43
N GLN A 37 -3.13 -10.29 -6.68
CA GLN A 37 -3.76 -11.61 -6.80
C GLN A 37 -4.52 -11.98 -5.51
N HIS A 38 -3.90 -11.76 -4.35
CA HIS A 38 -4.55 -12.02 -3.07
C HIS A 38 -5.82 -11.17 -2.90
N LEU A 39 -5.74 -9.87 -3.22
CA LEU A 39 -6.88 -8.95 -3.12
C LEU A 39 -8.04 -9.41 -4.00
N ILE A 40 -7.81 -9.67 -5.29
CA ILE A 40 -8.88 -10.07 -6.21
C ILE A 40 -9.44 -11.46 -5.91
N SER A 41 -8.61 -12.39 -5.41
CA SER A 41 -9.08 -13.72 -5.00
C SER A 41 -10.01 -13.61 -3.78
N THR A 42 -9.66 -12.75 -2.82
CA THR A 42 -10.47 -12.47 -1.62
C THR A 42 -11.76 -11.73 -1.97
N ALA A 43 -11.71 -10.79 -2.92
CA ALA A 43 -12.90 -10.14 -3.45
C ALA A 43 -13.83 -11.15 -4.14
N MET A 44 -13.30 -11.97 -5.07
CA MET A 44 -14.10 -12.98 -5.76
C MET A 44 -14.78 -13.96 -4.80
N ALA A 45 -14.09 -14.39 -3.74
CA ALA A 45 -14.66 -15.26 -2.71
C ALA A 45 -15.86 -14.65 -1.95
N ARG A 46 -15.91 -13.32 -1.81
CA ARG A 46 -17.02 -12.59 -1.16
C ARG A 46 -18.16 -12.22 -2.12
N HIS A 47 -17.95 -12.35 -3.42
CA HIS A 47 -18.91 -12.00 -4.45
C HIS A 47 -19.21 -13.22 -5.35
N PRO A 48 -20.07 -14.15 -4.92
CA PRO A 48 -20.30 -15.43 -5.62
C PRO A 48 -20.88 -15.31 -7.05
N GLY A 49 -21.35 -14.12 -7.45
CA GLY A 49 -21.78 -13.85 -8.83
C GLY A 49 -20.64 -13.49 -9.80
N VAL A 50 -19.44 -13.24 -9.29
CA VAL A 50 -18.24 -12.92 -10.08
C VAL A 50 -17.64 -14.22 -10.60
N LEU A 51 -17.48 -14.32 -11.93
CA LEU A 51 -16.85 -15.44 -12.60
C LEU A 51 -15.34 -15.30 -12.69
N SER A 52 -14.86 -14.07 -12.89
CA SER A 52 -13.42 -13.81 -12.93
C SER A 52 -13.09 -12.34 -12.69
N ILE A 53 -11.88 -12.09 -12.19
CA ILE A 53 -11.27 -10.77 -12.07
C ILE A 53 -9.88 -10.84 -12.70
N VAL A 54 -9.57 -9.90 -13.58
CA VAL A 54 -8.24 -9.73 -14.19
C VAL A 54 -7.81 -8.30 -13.99
N VAL A 55 -6.59 -8.11 -13.48
CA VAL A 55 -5.98 -6.77 -13.30
C VAL A 55 -4.81 -6.65 -14.25
N GLU A 56 -4.82 -5.58 -15.02
CA GLU A 56 -3.81 -5.24 -16.01
C GLU A 56 -3.24 -3.87 -15.67
N GLY A 57 -1.92 -3.73 -15.80
CA GLY A 57 -1.22 -2.47 -15.55
C GLY A 57 0.26 -2.58 -15.91
N PRO A 58 0.99 -1.46 -15.91
CA PRO A 58 2.44 -1.51 -16.04
C PRO A 58 3.04 -2.11 -14.77
N ARG A 59 4.06 -2.94 -14.93
CA ARG A 59 4.78 -3.52 -13.77
C ARG A 59 5.68 -2.49 -13.09
N ASP A 60 6.38 -1.70 -13.91
CA ASP A 60 7.33 -0.66 -13.50
C ASP A 60 7.03 0.64 -14.27
N ALA A 61 7.92 1.63 -14.26
CA ALA A 61 7.81 2.85 -15.08
C ALA A 61 7.87 2.60 -16.61
N GLY A 62 7.87 1.34 -17.03
CA GLY A 62 7.87 0.92 -18.43
C GLY A 62 6.51 1.07 -19.11
N LYS A 63 6.51 1.00 -20.43
CA LYS A 63 5.30 1.06 -21.27
C LYS A 63 4.56 -0.27 -21.39
N GLU A 64 5.18 -1.37 -20.99
CA GLU A 64 4.61 -2.70 -21.17
C GLU A 64 3.51 -2.95 -20.13
N VAL A 65 2.29 -3.24 -20.61
CA VAL A 65 1.16 -3.64 -19.77
C VAL A 65 1.15 -5.15 -19.64
N LEU A 66 1.13 -5.60 -18.39
CA LEU A 66 1.09 -7.01 -18.02
C LEU A 66 -0.17 -7.32 -17.22
N VAL A 67 -0.52 -8.59 -17.15
CA VAL A 67 -1.49 -9.09 -16.18
C VAL A 67 -0.85 -9.11 -14.79
N LEU A 68 -1.27 -8.22 -13.88
CA LEU A 68 -0.72 -8.12 -12.52
C LEU A 68 -1.38 -9.14 -11.57
N GLY A 69 -2.61 -9.55 -11.88
CA GLY A 69 -3.37 -10.57 -11.15
C GLY A 69 -4.50 -11.14 -12.01
N SER A 70 -4.80 -12.43 -11.87
CA SER A 70 -5.87 -13.10 -12.61
C SER A 70 -6.47 -14.27 -11.86
N THR A 71 -7.80 -14.25 -11.68
CA THR A 71 -8.52 -15.43 -11.15
C THR A 71 -8.84 -16.47 -12.24
N LEU A 72 -8.49 -16.20 -13.51
CA LEU A 72 -8.58 -17.20 -14.59
C LEU A 72 -7.42 -18.21 -14.57
N GLY A 73 -6.38 -17.96 -13.79
CA GLY A 73 -5.26 -18.88 -13.61
C GLY A 73 -3.95 -18.16 -13.30
N ALA A 74 -3.18 -18.71 -12.37
CA ALA A 74 -1.91 -18.15 -11.92
C ALA A 74 -0.85 -18.02 -13.04
N SER A 75 -0.88 -18.90 -14.05
CA SER A 75 0.03 -18.86 -15.19
C SER A 75 -0.16 -17.64 -16.10
N ARG A 76 -1.28 -16.91 -15.95
CA ARG A 76 -1.53 -15.68 -16.69
C ARG A 76 -0.84 -14.48 -16.09
N VAL A 77 -0.46 -14.53 -14.80
CA VAL A 77 0.20 -13.40 -14.12
C VAL A 77 1.57 -13.16 -14.76
N PHE A 78 1.86 -11.89 -15.03
CA PHE A 78 2.95 -11.37 -15.84
C PHE A 78 2.94 -11.78 -17.33
N GLY A 79 1.83 -12.34 -17.81
CA GLY A 79 1.57 -12.47 -19.24
C GLY A 79 1.43 -11.10 -19.91
N LYS A 80 1.96 -10.96 -21.13
CA LYS A 80 1.85 -9.73 -21.91
C LYS A 80 0.41 -9.46 -22.32
N VAL A 81 0.05 -8.18 -22.34
CA VAL A 81 -1.23 -7.71 -22.86
C VAL A 81 -0.97 -6.98 -24.18
N ASP A 82 -1.25 -7.66 -25.30
CA ASP A 82 -0.91 -7.14 -26.64
C ASP A 82 -1.65 -5.84 -27.01
N ALA A 83 -2.87 -5.67 -26.47
CA ALA A 83 -3.70 -4.47 -26.67
C ALA A 83 -4.48 -4.18 -25.38
N PRO A 84 -3.91 -3.39 -24.44
CA PRO A 84 -4.57 -3.07 -23.19
C PRO A 84 -5.85 -2.28 -23.46
N ASP A 85 -6.99 -2.87 -23.09
CA ASP A 85 -8.30 -2.25 -23.23
C ASP A 85 -8.51 -1.24 -22.11
N THR A 86 -8.46 0.04 -22.46
CA THR A 86 -8.59 1.14 -21.50
C THR A 86 -10.03 1.62 -21.34
N THR A 87 -10.97 1.06 -22.12
CA THR A 87 -12.39 1.41 -22.10
C THR A 87 -13.01 1.05 -20.77
N LEU A 88 -13.67 2.00 -20.12
CA LEU A 88 -14.37 1.77 -18.86
C LEU A 88 -15.86 1.50 -19.11
N GLY A 89 -16.49 0.79 -18.19
CA GLY A 89 -17.92 0.48 -18.22
C GLY A 89 -18.23 -0.99 -18.50
N GLY A 90 -19.52 -1.28 -18.60
CA GLY A 90 -20.05 -2.64 -18.72
C GLY A 90 -20.49 -3.00 -20.13
N ALA A 91 -20.04 -4.14 -20.63
CA ALA A 91 -20.44 -4.67 -21.94
C ALA A 91 -20.79 -6.15 -21.87
N VAL A 92 -21.73 -6.58 -22.71
CA VAL A 92 -22.03 -8.00 -22.92
C VAL A 92 -20.91 -8.59 -23.78
N SER A 93 -20.39 -9.76 -23.40
CA SER A 93 -19.37 -10.47 -24.18
C SER A 93 -19.89 -10.86 -25.57
N PRO A 94 -19.02 -11.07 -26.57
CA PRO A 94 -19.44 -11.46 -27.92
C PRO A 94 -20.29 -12.72 -27.98
N ASP A 95 -20.06 -13.68 -27.06
CA ASP A 95 -20.84 -14.92 -26.94
C ASP A 95 -22.23 -14.72 -26.28
N GLY A 96 -22.54 -13.53 -25.77
CA GLY A 96 -23.79 -13.20 -25.09
C GLY A 96 -23.96 -13.84 -23.70
N LYS A 97 -22.94 -14.54 -23.17
CA LYS A 97 -23.03 -15.34 -21.93
C LYS A 97 -22.48 -14.63 -20.70
N ARG A 98 -21.71 -13.56 -20.89
CA ARG A 98 -21.08 -12.81 -19.80
C ARG A 98 -21.37 -11.33 -19.93
N PHE A 99 -21.34 -10.66 -18.79
CA PHE A 99 -21.29 -9.21 -18.70
C PHE A 99 -19.96 -8.88 -18.05
N VAL A 100 -19.13 -8.10 -18.75
CA VAL A 100 -17.81 -7.71 -18.29
C VAL A 100 -17.85 -6.23 -17.96
N VAL A 101 -17.53 -5.90 -16.71
CA VAL A 101 -17.36 -4.52 -16.27
C VAL A 101 -15.88 -4.22 -16.16
N ARG A 102 -15.47 -3.11 -16.76
CA ARG A 102 -14.11 -2.58 -16.67
C ARG A 102 -14.10 -1.36 -15.79
N GLU A 103 -13.37 -1.47 -14.70
CA GLU A 103 -13.15 -0.41 -13.72
C GLU A 103 -11.69 0.04 -13.76
N PRO A 104 -11.39 1.30 -13.37
CA PRO A 104 -10.01 1.69 -13.16
C PRO A 104 -9.40 0.83 -12.04
N PHE A 105 -8.24 0.24 -12.28
CA PHE A 105 -7.41 -0.26 -11.18
C PHE A 105 -6.65 0.96 -10.65
N ALA A 106 -6.95 1.40 -9.42
CA ALA A 106 -6.44 2.63 -8.86
C ALA A 106 -5.65 2.40 -7.56
N SER A 107 -4.79 3.35 -7.22
CA SER A 107 -4.14 3.41 -5.90
C SER A 107 -5.11 3.90 -4.83
N ASN A 108 -4.68 3.81 -3.57
CA ASN A 108 -5.38 4.37 -2.41
C ASN A 108 -5.42 5.91 -2.42
N SER A 109 -4.53 6.57 -3.17
CA SER A 109 -4.58 8.02 -3.47
C SER A 109 -5.41 8.37 -4.72
N GLY A 110 -5.95 7.38 -5.43
CA GLY A 110 -6.83 7.59 -6.59
C GLY A 110 -6.10 7.65 -7.95
N HIS A 111 -4.78 7.44 -7.99
CA HIS A 111 -4.03 7.38 -9.24
C HIS A 111 -4.41 6.13 -10.01
N ARG A 112 -4.67 6.25 -11.32
CA ARG A 112 -4.95 5.07 -12.15
C ARG A 112 -3.66 4.29 -12.38
N LEU A 113 -3.63 3.08 -11.86
CA LEU A 113 -2.55 2.10 -12.01
C LEU A 113 -2.79 1.14 -13.18
N GLY A 114 -4.02 1.09 -13.71
CA GLY A 114 -4.35 0.24 -14.84
C GLY A 114 -5.85 0.04 -15.02
N THR A 115 -6.25 -1.17 -15.41
CA THR A 115 -7.65 -1.57 -15.59
C THR A 115 -7.91 -2.88 -14.85
N MET A 116 -9.10 -2.99 -14.25
CA MET A 116 -9.60 -4.22 -13.67
C MET A 116 -10.86 -4.67 -14.42
N ALA A 117 -10.82 -5.89 -14.96
CA ALA A 117 -11.92 -6.52 -15.68
C ALA A 117 -12.62 -7.54 -14.78
N ILE A 118 -13.91 -7.31 -14.49
CA ILE A 118 -14.74 -8.17 -13.65
C ILE A 118 -15.83 -8.78 -14.51
N SER A 119 -15.82 -10.10 -14.62
CA SER A 119 -16.79 -10.85 -15.43
C SER A 119 -17.88 -11.46 -14.56
N PHE A 120 -19.12 -11.37 -15.01
CA PHE A 120 -20.30 -11.95 -14.39
C PHE A 120 -21.01 -12.90 -15.35
N ALA A 121 -21.72 -13.89 -14.80
CA ALA A 121 -22.67 -14.66 -15.59
C ALA A 121 -23.79 -13.74 -16.08
N TYR A 122 -24.16 -13.85 -17.34
CA TYR A 122 -25.17 -12.99 -17.94
C TYR A 122 -26.15 -13.79 -18.79
N ARG A 123 -27.42 -13.39 -18.70
CA ARG A 123 -28.49 -13.83 -19.60
C ARG A 123 -29.14 -12.59 -20.20
N ARG A 124 -29.55 -12.67 -21.46
CA ARG A 124 -30.24 -11.57 -22.14
C ARG A 124 -31.41 -11.06 -21.30
N GLY A 125 -31.46 -9.75 -21.06
CA GLY A 125 -32.49 -9.11 -20.23
C GLY A 125 -32.17 -9.07 -18.73
N SER A 126 -31.02 -9.60 -18.29
CA SER A 126 -30.60 -9.47 -16.89
C SER A 126 -30.31 -8.01 -16.53
N PRO A 127 -30.66 -7.56 -15.32
CA PRO A 127 -30.39 -6.18 -14.88
C PRO A 127 -28.88 -5.97 -14.68
N THR A 128 -28.26 -5.18 -15.56
CA THR A 128 -26.81 -4.92 -15.54
C THR A 128 -26.38 -3.92 -14.49
N LYS A 129 -27.28 -3.04 -14.04
CA LYS A 129 -26.97 -1.99 -13.04
C LYS A 129 -26.39 -2.55 -11.73
N ASN A 130 -26.93 -3.67 -11.25
CA ASN A 130 -26.42 -4.31 -10.03
C ASN A 130 -25.03 -4.91 -10.24
N LEU A 131 -24.73 -5.43 -11.44
CA LEU A 131 -23.42 -5.98 -11.76
C LEU A 131 -22.35 -4.88 -11.82
N VAL A 132 -22.70 -3.72 -12.38
CA VAL A 132 -21.84 -2.52 -12.36
C VAL A 132 -21.59 -2.06 -10.92
N ALA A 133 -22.64 -2.00 -10.07
CA ALA A 133 -22.46 -1.60 -8.67
C ALA A 133 -21.56 -2.57 -7.87
N ILE A 134 -21.63 -3.88 -8.15
CA ILE A 134 -20.72 -4.86 -7.54
C ILE A 134 -19.29 -4.65 -8.03
N ALA A 135 -19.09 -4.41 -9.33
CA ALA A 135 -17.77 -4.15 -9.90
C ALA A 135 -17.12 -2.89 -9.30
N ASP A 136 -17.87 -1.79 -9.20
CA ASP A 136 -17.43 -0.56 -8.54
C ASP A 136 -17.04 -0.80 -7.07
N ALA A 137 -17.86 -1.55 -6.32
CA ALA A 137 -17.57 -1.86 -4.93
C ALA A 137 -16.26 -2.66 -4.77
N ILE A 138 -16.03 -3.66 -5.63
CA ILE A 138 -14.79 -4.44 -5.66
C ILE A 138 -13.60 -3.54 -6.01
N SER A 139 -13.76 -2.65 -7.01
CA SER A 139 -12.69 -1.73 -7.42
C SER A 139 -12.29 -0.78 -6.30
N ARG A 140 -13.26 -0.16 -5.64
CA ARG A 140 -13.00 0.72 -4.50
C ARG A 140 -12.35 -0.01 -3.33
N GLU A 141 -12.73 -1.25 -3.09
CA GLU A 141 -12.08 -2.06 -2.06
C GLU A 141 -10.61 -2.35 -2.38
N VAL A 142 -10.32 -2.81 -3.60
CA VAL A 142 -8.94 -3.08 -4.04
C VAL A 142 -8.11 -1.80 -4.00
N ALA A 143 -8.67 -0.67 -4.45
CA ALA A 143 -7.98 0.61 -4.47
C ALA A 143 -7.57 1.09 -3.07
N ARG A 144 -8.43 0.94 -2.05
CA ARG A 144 -8.14 1.39 -0.67
C ARG A 144 -6.87 0.82 -0.05
N VAL A 145 -6.42 -0.34 -0.53
CA VAL A 145 -5.28 -1.08 0.03
C VAL A 145 -4.16 -1.27 -0.98
N THR A 146 -4.25 -0.65 -2.16
CA THR A 146 -3.20 -0.71 -3.19
C THR A 146 -2.42 0.60 -3.20
N LEU A 147 -1.13 0.57 -2.86
CA LEU A 147 -0.34 1.81 -2.83
C LEU A 147 0.16 2.23 -4.21
N SER A 148 0.61 1.28 -5.02
CA SER A 148 1.23 1.51 -6.34
C SER A 148 1.26 0.20 -7.13
N THR A 149 1.68 0.25 -8.40
CA THR A 149 1.92 -0.97 -9.19
C THR A 149 3.02 -1.84 -8.58
N LYS A 150 4.11 -1.23 -8.08
CA LYS A 150 5.16 -1.94 -7.32
C LYS A 150 4.58 -2.69 -6.13
N ASN A 151 3.74 -2.04 -5.33
CA ASN A 151 3.05 -2.71 -4.22
C ASN A 151 2.07 -3.80 -4.67
N ALA A 152 1.33 -3.58 -5.76
CA ALA A 152 0.40 -4.55 -6.30
C ALA A 152 1.08 -5.86 -6.70
N VAL A 153 2.32 -5.79 -7.18
CA VAL A 153 3.12 -6.95 -7.60
C VAL A 153 4.04 -7.51 -6.52
N ASP A 154 4.07 -6.93 -5.31
CA ASP A 154 4.82 -7.50 -4.20
C ASP A 154 4.38 -8.95 -3.93
N PRO A 155 5.30 -9.84 -3.47
CA PRO A 155 4.91 -11.19 -3.08
C PRO A 155 3.91 -11.17 -1.92
N TYR A 156 2.91 -12.06 -1.96
CA TYR A 156 1.96 -12.24 -0.87
C TYR A 156 1.76 -13.73 -0.51
N PRO A 157 1.99 -14.12 0.76
CA PRO A 157 2.61 -13.32 1.81
C PRO A 157 4.05 -12.92 1.42
N TYR A 158 4.56 -11.82 1.98
CA TYR A 158 5.92 -11.34 1.67
C TYR A 158 6.97 -12.27 2.26
N ASP A 159 6.80 -12.65 3.53
CA ASP A 159 7.47 -13.79 4.15
C ASP A 159 6.44 -14.64 4.90
N ALA A 160 6.26 -15.88 4.45
CA ALA A 160 5.27 -16.82 4.98
C ALA A 160 5.54 -17.28 6.41
N SER A 161 6.73 -16.99 6.97
CA SER A 161 7.03 -17.24 8.38
C SER A 161 6.33 -16.26 9.32
N TYR A 162 5.77 -15.16 8.79
CA TYR A 162 4.99 -14.19 9.52
C TYR A 162 3.50 -14.28 9.15
N GLY A 163 2.65 -14.45 10.17
CA GLY A 163 1.20 -14.48 10.00
C GLY A 163 0.58 -13.09 10.08
N THR A 164 -0.61 -12.93 9.50
CA THR A 164 -1.41 -11.70 9.57
C THR A 164 -2.32 -11.62 10.79
N ARG A 165 -2.37 -12.66 11.64
CA ARG A 165 -3.24 -12.70 12.83
C ARG A 165 -2.53 -12.18 14.09
N THR A 166 -1.76 -11.11 13.96
CA THR A 166 -1.03 -10.49 15.07
C THR A 166 -1.84 -9.36 15.70
N TYR A 167 -1.57 -9.04 16.96
CA TYR A 167 -2.13 -7.86 17.60
C TYR A 167 -1.74 -6.57 16.87
N ALA A 168 -0.52 -6.50 16.33
CA ALA A 168 -0.07 -5.39 15.50
C ALA A 168 -0.95 -5.20 14.26
N GLN A 169 -1.27 -6.27 13.52
CA GLN A 169 -2.16 -6.18 12.36
C GLN A 169 -3.55 -5.66 12.77
N ALA A 170 -4.13 -6.22 13.84
CA ALA A 170 -5.43 -5.76 14.32
C ALA A 170 -5.40 -4.31 14.82
N LEU A 171 -4.26 -3.85 15.36
CA LEU A 171 -4.06 -2.46 15.74
C LEU A 171 -4.02 -1.55 14.51
N THR A 172 -3.24 -1.92 13.48
CA THR A 172 -3.20 -1.21 12.19
C THR A 172 -4.59 -1.05 11.59
N GLU A 173 -5.37 -2.13 11.51
CA GLU A 173 -6.72 -2.11 10.97
C GLU A 173 -7.64 -1.15 11.74
N ARG A 174 -7.61 -1.19 13.09
CA ARG A 174 -8.40 -0.26 13.91
C ARG A 174 -7.97 1.19 13.75
N THR A 175 -6.67 1.45 13.64
CA THR A 175 -6.15 2.80 13.49
C THR A 175 -6.53 3.38 12.13
N ILE A 176 -6.37 2.63 11.03
CA ILE A 176 -6.82 3.06 9.69
C ILE A 176 -8.32 3.36 9.68
N LEU A 177 -9.14 2.55 10.37
CA LEU A 177 -10.58 2.80 10.48
C LEU A 177 -10.92 4.09 11.24
N ARG A 178 -10.09 4.51 12.20
CA ARG A 178 -10.29 5.76 12.98
C ARG A 178 -9.70 6.99 12.31
N HIS A 179 -8.74 6.80 11.41
CA HIS A 179 -8.00 7.86 10.72
C HIS A 179 -8.20 7.72 9.21
N PRO A 180 -9.39 8.09 8.68
CA PRO A 180 -9.68 8.00 7.25
C PRO A 180 -8.75 8.86 6.37
N GLU A 181 -8.00 9.79 6.97
CA GLU A 181 -6.94 10.56 6.31
C GLU A 181 -5.67 9.75 5.97
N LEU A 182 -5.47 8.59 6.63
CA LEU A 182 -4.33 7.72 6.37
C LEU A 182 -4.55 6.87 5.12
N LEU A 183 -3.57 6.90 4.23
CA LEU A 183 -3.44 5.99 3.09
C LEU A 183 -2.75 4.69 3.50
N VAL A 184 -1.72 4.79 4.36
CA VAL A 184 -0.91 3.66 4.80
C VAL A 184 -0.60 3.78 6.28
N MET A 185 -0.58 2.65 6.95
CA MET A 185 0.06 2.48 8.25
C MET A 185 0.85 1.17 8.23
N MET A 186 2.12 1.22 8.63
CA MET A 186 3.01 0.06 8.79
C MET A 186 3.64 0.07 10.18
N ILE A 187 3.66 -1.09 10.83
CA ILE A 187 4.31 -1.31 12.12
C ILE A 187 5.53 -2.19 11.90
N HIS A 188 6.70 -1.62 12.13
CA HIS A 188 8.00 -2.28 12.08
C HIS A 188 8.43 -2.63 13.51
N ALA A 189 8.66 -3.91 13.80
CA ALA A 189 9.13 -4.36 15.11
C ALA A 189 9.98 -5.62 15.00
N THR A 190 10.86 -5.82 15.99
CA THR A 190 11.71 -7.02 16.07
C THR A 190 10.98 -8.15 16.80
N PRO A 191 10.72 -9.31 16.16
CA PRO A 191 10.10 -10.44 16.84
C PRO A 191 10.97 -10.94 18.01
N PRO A 192 10.37 -11.39 19.13
CA PRO A 192 11.13 -11.93 20.25
C PRO A 192 12.09 -13.04 19.82
N GLY A 193 13.38 -12.91 20.16
CA GLY A 193 14.42 -13.89 19.82
C GLY A 193 14.84 -13.89 18.35
N LYS A 194 14.43 -12.91 17.54
CA LYS A 194 14.90 -12.72 16.15
C LYS A 194 15.81 -11.50 16.05
N PRO A 195 16.77 -11.49 15.10
CA PRO A 195 17.72 -10.39 14.97
C PRO A 195 17.22 -9.26 14.07
N LYS A 196 16.22 -9.51 13.21
CA LYS A 196 15.77 -8.56 12.19
C LYS A 196 14.46 -7.89 12.59
N ASN A 197 14.38 -6.58 12.35
CA ASN A 197 13.13 -5.85 12.40
C ASN A 197 12.37 -6.09 11.08
N VAL A 198 11.06 -6.33 11.18
CA VAL A 198 10.18 -6.63 10.05
C VAL A 198 8.84 -5.92 10.20
N ILE A 199 8.12 -5.76 9.09
CA ILE A 199 6.72 -5.34 9.10
C ILE A 199 5.85 -6.43 9.72
N ILE A 200 5.07 -6.09 10.75
CA ILE A 200 4.20 -7.03 11.48
C ILE A 200 2.73 -6.60 11.54
N GLY A 201 2.44 -5.39 11.06
CA GLY A 201 1.10 -4.85 10.85
C GLY A 201 1.11 -3.87 9.69
N SER A 202 0.19 -4.02 8.73
CA SER A 202 0.13 -3.20 7.52
C SER A 202 -1.23 -3.31 6.84
N ASN A 203 -1.74 -2.19 6.31
CA ASN A 203 -2.95 -2.19 5.48
C ASN A 203 -2.68 -2.40 3.98
N ILE A 204 -1.41 -2.53 3.57
CA ILE A 204 -1.01 -2.69 2.15
C ILE A 204 -0.21 -3.99 1.90
N GLY A 205 -0.34 -4.98 2.79
CA GLY A 205 0.41 -6.24 2.71
C GLY A 205 1.83 -6.10 3.28
N ARG A 206 2.85 -6.68 2.63
CA ARG A 206 4.27 -6.61 3.04
C ARG A 206 4.62 -7.17 4.42
N ILE A 207 3.70 -7.89 5.08
CA ILE A 207 3.98 -8.54 6.37
C ILE A 207 5.18 -9.48 6.23
N GLY A 208 6.21 -9.25 7.04
CA GLY A 208 7.48 -9.96 7.00
C GLY A 208 8.58 -9.30 6.15
N LYS A 209 8.30 -8.20 5.44
CA LYS A 209 9.35 -7.40 4.79
C LYS A 209 10.31 -6.88 5.86
N ILE A 210 11.61 -7.05 5.63
CA ILE A 210 12.68 -6.55 6.50
C ILE A 210 12.72 -5.02 6.40
N ALA A 211 12.94 -4.37 7.53
CA ALA A 211 13.18 -2.93 7.61
C ALA A 211 14.32 -2.50 6.66
N ASP A 212 14.08 -1.48 5.85
CA ASP A 212 15.11 -0.89 4.98
C ASP A 212 15.93 0.17 5.74
N GLU A 213 16.81 0.90 5.03
CA GLU A 213 17.73 1.83 5.68
C GLU A 213 17.01 2.98 6.40
N ASP A 214 15.92 3.48 5.83
CA ASP A 214 15.13 4.57 6.41
C ASP A 214 14.45 4.09 7.69
N ASP A 215 13.85 2.90 7.64
CA ASP A 215 13.28 2.23 8.80
C ASP A 215 14.30 2.04 9.94
N LEU A 216 15.48 1.52 9.59
CA LEU A 216 16.55 1.25 10.56
C LEU A 216 17.06 2.55 11.20
N ARG A 217 17.09 3.66 10.45
CA ARG A 217 17.45 4.98 10.99
C ARG A 217 16.50 5.41 12.10
N VAL A 218 15.19 5.25 11.90
CA VAL A 218 14.17 5.55 12.92
C VAL A 218 14.31 4.60 14.12
N ILE A 219 14.51 3.31 13.86
CA ILE A 219 14.62 2.27 14.90
C ILE A 219 15.86 2.48 15.78
N ASP A 220 17.00 2.80 15.19
CA ASP A 220 18.29 2.86 15.89
C ASP A 220 18.57 4.25 16.46
N GLN A 221 18.22 5.30 15.72
CA GLN A 221 18.56 6.68 16.08
C GLN A 221 17.36 7.42 16.68
N GLY A 222 16.14 7.06 16.32
CA GLY A 222 14.92 7.76 16.74
C GLY A 222 14.67 9.05 15.96
N SER A 223 15.40 9.25 14.86
CA SER A 223 15.11 10.30 13.89
C SER A 223 13.73 10.07 13.30
N THR A 224 13.02 11.16 13.01
CA THR A 224 11.78 11.11 12.23
C THR A 224 12.15 11.36 10.78
N ASN A 225 11.64 10.53 9.87
CA ASN A 225 11.78 10.75 8.43
C ASN A 225 10.47 11.37 7.92
N LEU A 226 10.57 12.49 7.19
CA LEU A 226 9.43 13.18 6.58
C LEU A 226 9.71 13.38 5.11
N GLU A 227 8.88 12.79 4.26
CA GLU A 227 9.10 12.82 2.81
C GLU A 227 7.81 13.13 2.05
N ILE A 228 7.96 13.78 0.90
CA ILE A 228 6.91 13.79 -0.11
C ILE A 228 7.14 12.57 -1.00
N GLY A 229 6.21 11.63 -0.97
CA GLY A 229 6.27 10.38 -1.72
C GLY A 229 5.38 10.39 -2.96
N GLY A 230 5.51 9.34 -3.77
CA GLY A 230 4.66 9.11 -4.94
C GLY A 230 4.84 10.16 -6.05
N ASP A 231 3.71 10.63 -6.60
CA ASP A 231 3.67 11.66 -7.65
C ASP A 231 3.48 13.05 -7.02
N ASN A 232 4.13 13.33 -5.88
CA ASN A 232 3.87 14.46 -5.00
C ASN A 232 2.44 14.50 -4.42
N ASP A 233 1.81 13.33 -4.29
CA ASP A 233 0.44 13.16 -3.79
C ASP A 233 0.38 12.61 -2.36
N ARG A 234 1.53 12.37 -1.73
CA ARG A 234 1.66 11.71 -0.43
C ARG A 234 2.65 12.42 0.47
N PHE A 235 2.31 12.48 1.75
CA PHE A 235 3.25 12.87 2.79
C PHE A 235 3.50 11.67 3.70
N GLU A 236 4.73 11.17 3.67
CA GLU A 236 5.17 10.00 4.41
C GLU A 236 5.83 10.47 5.70
N THR A 237 5.32 9.98 6.83
CA THR A 237 5.88 10.26 8.15
C THR A 237 6.28 8.94 8.79
N GLU A 238 7.58 8.79 9.00
CA GLU A 238 8.14 7.63 9.65
C GLU A 238 8.60 8.03 11.05
N LEU A 239 7.97 7.44 12.06
CA LEU A 239 8.09 7.85 13.46
C LEU A 239 8.59 6.71 14.32
N PRO A 240 9.31 6.98 15.43
CA PRO A 240 9.61 5.95 16.42
C PRO A 240 8.32 5.30 16.92
N LEU A 241 8.20 3.98 16.85
CA LEU A 241 7.11 3.26 17.49
C LEU A 241 7.39 3.18 18.99
N LEU A 242 6.45 3.65 19.80
CA LEU A 242 6.56 3.65 21.25
C LEU A 242 5.57 2.64 21.85
N ASP A 243 5.92 2.07 23.00
CA ASP A 243 4.95 1.41 23.87
C ASP A 243 4.32 2.41 24.87
N ALA A 244 3.38 1.93 25.68
CA ALA A 244 2.63 2.75 26.65
C ALA A 244 3.51 3.37 27.75
N THR A 245 4.77 2.93 27.88
CA THR A 245 5.74 3.52 28.82
C THR A 245 6.61 4.60 28.17
N GLY A 246 6.45 4.83 26.86
CA GLY A 246 7.29 5.73 26.07
C GLY A 246 8.58 5.09 25.57
N LYS A 247 8.76 3.78 25.77
CA LYS A 247 9.95 3.07 25.27
C LYS A 247 9.83 2.87 23.76
N ARG A 248 10.91 3.21 23.03
CA ARG A 248 11.04 2.90 21.60
C ARG A 248 11.17 1.39 21.40
N ILE A 249 10.31 0.84 20.55
CA ILE A 249 10.21 -0.60 20.27
C ILE A 249 10.22 -0.92 18.77
N GLY A 250 10.35 0.08 17.90
CA GLY A 250 10.39 -0.09 16.45
C GLY A 250 10.16 1.21 15.70
N ALA A 251 9.58 1.12 14.51
CA ALA A 251 9.15 2.25 13.69
C ALA A 251 7.67 2.13 13.30
N LEU A 252 7.05 3.29 13.07
CA LEU A 252 5.67 3.48 12.67
C LEU A 252 5.67 4.33 11.41
N GLY A 253 5.46 3.69 10.26
CA GLY A 253 5.25 4.38 9.00
C GLY A 253 3.79 4.79 8.86
N LEU A 254 3.53 6.07 8.61
CA LEU A 254 2.20 6.62 8.31
C LEU A 254 2.30 7.39 7.00
N VAL A 255 1.35 7.17 6.08
CA VAL A 255 1.28 7.93 4.84
C VAL A 255 -0.06 8.63 4.77
N PHE A 256 -0.03 9.92 4.52
CA PHE A 256 -1.21 10.78 4.37
C PHE A 256 -1.39 11.18 2.90
N ASN A 257 -2.63 11.44 2.51
CA ASN A 257 -2.87 12.23 1.29
C ASN A 257 -2.19 13.59 1.44
N TYR A 258 -1.60 14.07 0.35
CA TYR A 258 -0.93 15.36 0.28
C TYR A 258 -1.18 16.01 -1.07
N ARG A 259 -1.24 17.34 -1.05
CA ARG A 259 -1.26 18.18 -2.24
C ARG A 259 -0.23 19.28 -2.08
N ASP A 260 0.29 19.76 -3.21
CA ASP A 260 1.18 20.90 -3.22
C ASP A 260 0.57 22.10 -2.50
N GLY A 261 1.29 22.58 -1.48
CA GLY A 261 0.86 23.70 -0.63
C GLY A 261 0.20 23.28 0.69
N ASP A 262 -0.05 21.99 0.92
CA ASP A 262 -0.53 21.51 2.22
C ASP A 262 0.51 21.79 3.33
N ASP A 263 0.01 22.06 4.55
CA ASP A 263 0.84 22.33 5.72
C ASP A 263 1.50 21.04 6.24
N LYS A 264 2.74 20.82 5.84
CA LYS A 264 3.57 19.68 6.23
C LYS A 264 3.73 19.56 7.76
N GLU A 265 3.83 20.68 8.48
CA GLU A 265 3.97 20.67 9.93
C GLU A 265 2.64 20.29 10.61
N ALA A 266 1.50 20.66 10.03
CA ALA A 266 0.21 20.18 10.49
C ALA A 266 0.06 18.66 10.29
N ILE A 267 0.47 18.12 9.14
CA ILE A 267 0.45 16.68 8.87
C ILE A 267 1.41 15.93 9.81
N HIS A 268 2.62 16.44 10.00
CA HIS A 268 3.57 15.85 10.94
C HIS A 268 3.02 15.83 12.38
N ARG A 269 2.45 16.93 12.87
CA ARG A 269 1.79 16.96 14.19
C ARG A 269 0.64 15.95 14.29
N LYS A 270 -0.08 15.72 13.20
CA LYS A 270 -1.11 14.68 13.13
C LYS A 270 -0.49 13.29 13.26
N GLY A 271 0.59 13.00 12.55
CA GLY A 271 1.37 11.77 12.68
C GLY A 271 1.82 11.51 14.13
N LEU A 272 2.37 12.53 14.80
CA LEU A 272 2.75 12.44 16.22
C LEU A 272 1.56 12.10 17.12
N SER A 273 0.40 12.72 16.90
CA SER A 273 -0.83 12.42 17.65
C SER A 273 -1.28 10.97 17.46
N ILE A 274 -1.17 10.42 16.24
CA ILE A 274 -1.54 9.03 15.94
C ILE A 274 -0.54 8.08 16.59
N ARG A 275 0.77 8.36 16.53
CA ARG A 275 1.81 7.60 17.24
C ARG A 275 1.50 7.51 18.72
N ASP A 276 1.13 8.63 19.35
CA ASP A 276 0.86 8.68 20.78
C ASP A 276 -0.45 7.94 21.15
N GLU A 277 -1.46 7.90 20.27
CA GLU A 277 -2.63 7.03 20.41
C GLU A 277 -2.23 5.54 20.33
N VAL A 278 -1.50 5.17 19.29
CA VAL A 278 -1.02 3.80 19.05
C VAL A 278 -0.18 3.30 20.23
N ALA A 279 0.72 4.14 20.75
CA ALA A 279 1.58 3.80 21.89
C ALA A 279 0.78 3.39 23.13
N LYS A 280 -0.31 4.11 23.45
CA LYS A 280 -1.19 3.77 24.58
C LYS A 280 -1.82 2.39 24.47
N ALA A 281 -1.97 1.86 23.26
CA ALA A 281 -2.53 0.54 23.00
C ALA A 281 -1.50 -0.59 23.05
N ILE A 282 -0.20 -0.30 23.21
CA ILE A 282 0.89 -1.28 23.15
C ILE A 282 1.51 -1.43 24.54
N ALA A 283 1.33 -2.60 25.16
CA ALA A 283 1.91 -2.86 26.48
C ALA A 283 3.45 -2.97 26.44
N ASN A 284 3.99 -3.61 25.40
CA ASN A 284 5.41 -3.78 25.11
C ASN A 284 5.58 -4.44 23.72
N ASN A 285 6.81 -4.56 23.25
CA ASN A 285 7.14 -5.20 21.97
C ASN A 285 6.53 -6.62 21.83
N ALA A 286 6.65 -7.48 22.84
CA ALA A 286 6.16 -8.86 22.74
C ALA A 286 4.62 -8.94 22.59
N ALA A 287 3.88 -7.94 23.08
CA ALA A 287 2.43 -7.88 22.93
C ALA A 287 1.99 -7.76 21.46
N LEU A 288 2.79 -7.10 20.62
CA LEU A 288 2.50 -6.90 19.19
C LEU A 288 2.39 -8.23 18.42
N PHE A 289 3.12 -9.26 18.85
CA PHE A 289 3.21 -10.57 18.21
C PHE A 289 2.18 -11.57 18.72
N ARG A 290 1.41 -11.22 19.76
CA ARG A 290 0.35 -12.10 20.26
C ARG A 290 -0.75 -12.24 19.21
N PRO A 291 -1.47 -13.38 19.17
CA PRO A 291 -2.65 -13.50 18.33
C PRO A 291 -3.67 -12.40 18.61
N SER A 292 -4.26 -11.82 17.58
CA SER A 292 -5.44 -10.97 17.73
C SER A 292 -6.62 -11.84 18.19
N ARG A 293 -7.34 -11.39 19.23
CA ARG A 293 -8.61 -12.01 19.64
C ARG A 293 -9.72 -11.66 18.67
#